data_AF-L1Q0L5-F1
#
_entry.id   AF-L1Q0L5-F1
#
_cell.length_a   1.000
_cell.length_b   1.000
_cell.length_c   1.000
_cell.angle_alpha   90.00
_cell.angle_beta   90.00
_cell.angle_gamma   90.00
#
_symmetry.space_group_name_H-M   'P 1'
#
loop_
_entity.id
_entity.type
_entity.pdbx_description
1 polymer ?
#
loop_
_entity_poly.entity_id
_entity_poly.type
_entity_poly.pdbx_seq_one_letter_code
_entity_poly.pdbx_strand_id
1 'polypeptide(L)' 'MFLYNKSIDIVGEIYLGKIPNTMVSHLIDRAQRARDQYKNNELGWIDFIRHLDRENCQTLAEYVFNKKITPL' A
#
# COMPACT_ATOMS: atom_id res chain seq x y z
N MET A 1 11.63 8.29 -3.39
CA MET A 1 10.35 8.20 -4.12
C MET A 1 9.64 6.93 -3.64
N PHE A 2 8.40 7.01 -3.14
CA PHE A 2 7.74 5.87 -2.45
C PHE A 2 7.61 4.62 -3.35
N LEU A 3 7.10 4.80 -4.56
CA LEU A 3 6.86 3.72 -5.54
C LEU A 3 8.13 2.97 -5.98
N TYR A 4 9.31 3.53 -5.75
CA TYR A 4 10.60 2.93 -6.14
C TYR A 4 11.28 2.24 -4.95
N ASN A 5 11.13 2.81 -3.75
CA ASN A 5 11.95 2.46 -2.59
C ASN A 5 11.26 1.48 -1.64
N LYS A 6 9.97 1.20 -1.84
CA LYS A 6 9.17 0.33 -0.97
C LYS A 6 8.58 -0.80 -1.80
N SER A 7 8.87 -2.05 -1.43
CA SER A 7 8.19 -3.21 -2.04
C SER A 7 6.69 -3.10 -1.76
N ILE A 8 5.86 -3.48 -2.72
CA ILE A 8 4.41 -3.61 -2.51
C ILE A 8 4.02 -4.61 -1.40
N ASP A 9 4.95 -5.47 -1.00
CA ASP A 9 4.75 -6.42 0.11
C ASP A 9 4.48 -5.75 1.46
N ILE A 10 4.81 -4.46 1.61
CA ILE A 10 4.51 -3.70 2.84
C ILE A 10 3.03 -3.38 3.02
N VAL A 11 2.15 -3.71 2.05
CA VAL A 11 0.71 -3.42 2.13
C VAL A 11 0.10 -3.96 3.43
N GLY A 12 0.52 -5.14 3.90
CA GLY A 12 0.09 -5.65 5.20
C GLY A 12 0.41 -4.67 6.35
N GLU A 13 1.64 -4.17 6.41
CA GLU A 13 2.09 -3.22 7.43
C GLU A 13 1.37 -1.87 7.36
N ILE A 14 1.03 -1.41 6.15
CA ILE A 14 0.36 -0.11 5.96
C ILE A 14 -1.05 -0.12 6.55
N TYR A 15 -1.78 -1.23 6.42
CA TYR A 15 -3.21 -1.33 6.71
C TYR A 15 -3.55 -2.08 8.00
N LEU A 16 -2.61 -2.87 8.56
CA LEU A 16 -2.83 -3.59 9.80
C LEU A 16 -3.20 -2.63 10.94
N GLY A 17 -4.30 -2.94 11.64
CA GLY A 17 -4.82 -2.12 12.74
C GLY A 17 -5.55 -0.84 12.31
N LYS A 18 -5.65 -0.55 10.99
CA LYS A 18 -6.40 0.60 10.45
C LYS A 18 -7.74 0.20 9.83
N ILE A 19 -7.83 -1.02 9.31
CA ILE A 19 -9.04 -1.60 8.71
C ILE A 19 -9.23 -3.04 9.21
N PRO A 20 -10.42 -3.67 9.04
CA PRO A 20 -10.65 -5.05 9.43
C PRO A 20 -9.65 -6.04 8.81
N ASN A 21 -9.20 -7.04 9.58
CA ASN A 21 -8.19 -8.01 9.13
C ASN A 21 -8.58 -8.78 7.85
N THR A 22 -9.87 -9.03 7.64
CA THR A 22 -10.38 -9.65 6.41
C THR A 22 -10.11 -8.77 5.18
N MET A 23 -10.32 -7.45 5.31
CA MET A 23 -9.99 -6.48 4.27
C MET A 23 -8.48 -6.36 4.07
N VAL A 24 -7.68 -6.39 5.15
CA VAL A 24 -6.22 -6.43 5.04
C VAL A 24 -5.77 -7.63 4.22
N SER A 25 -6.33 -8.82 4.47
CA SER A 25 -6.03 -10.02 3.68
C SER A 25 -6.33 -9.81 2.20
N HIS A 26 -7.49 -9.23 1.86
CA HIS A 26 -7.84 -8.92 0.46
C HIS A 26 -6.87 -7.94 -0.21
N LEU A 27 -6.38 -6.94 0.53
CA LEU A 27 -5.38 -6.01 0.02
C LEU A 27 -4.01 -6.69 -0.18
N ILE A 28 -3.60 -7.57 0.74
CA ILE A 28 -2.37 -8.37 0.59
C ILE A 28 -2.45 -9.26 -0.65
N ASP A 29 -3.55 -9.99 -0.84
CA ASP A 29 -3.74 -10.86 -2.01
C ASP A 29 -3.67 -10.04 -3.31
N ARG A 30 -4.23 -8.82 -3.29
CA ARG A 30 -4.17 -7.92 -4.44
C ARG A 30 -2.75 -7.43 -4.72
N ALA A 31 -2.02 -7.04 -3.68
CA ALA A 31 -0.62 -6.63 -3.77
C ALA A 31 0.25 -7.73 -4.37
N GLN A 32 0.08 -8.96 -3.91
CA GLN A 32 0.79 -10.14 -4.43
C GLN A 32 0.49 -10.36 -5.92
N ARG A 33 -0.79 -10.31 -6.33
CA ARG A 33 -1.17 -10.42 -7.75
C ARG A 33 -0.53 -9.34 -8.61
N ALA A 34 -0.53 -8.08 -8.16
CA ALA A 34 0.09 -6.99 -8.90
C ALA A 34 1.62 -7.17 -9.02
N ARG A 35 2.29 -7.58 -7.94
CA ARG A 35 3.73 -7.88 -7.94
C ARG A 35 4.08 -8.96 -8.98
N ASP A 36 3.34 -10.07 -8.93
CA ASP A 36 3.62 -11.25 -9.75
C ASP A 36 3.30 -10.99 -11.24
N GLN A 37 2.31 -10.13 -11.53
CA GLN A 37 1.94 -9.73 -12.88
C GLN A 37 3.00 -8.84 -13.56
N TYR A 38 3.48 -7.78 -12.88
CA TYR A 38 4.28 -6.75 -13.53
C TYR A 38 5.80 -6.96 -13.40
N LYS A 39 6.28 -7.71 -12.40
CA LYS A 39 7.73 -7.89 -12.09
C LYS A 39 8.52 -6.58 -12.02
N ASN A 40 7.83 -5.47 -11.81
CA ASN A 40 8.34 -4.11 -11.70
C ASN A 40 7.57 -3.44 -10.56
N ASN A 41 8.31 -2.84 -9.63
CA ASN A 41 7.73 -2.35 -8.39
C ASN A 41 6.80 -1.15 -8.63
N GLU A 42 7.20 -0.22 -9.51
CA GLU A 42 6.38 0.96 -9.79
C GLU A 42 5.05 0.58 -10.44
N LEU A 43 5.07 -0.30 -11.44
CA LEU A 43 3.88 -0.79 -12.13
C LEU A 43 2.97 -1.60 -11.20
N GLY A 44 3.56 -2.43 -10.33
CA GLY A 44 2.81 -3.15 -9.30
C GLY A 44 2.06 -2.19 -8.37
N TRP A 45 2.73 -1.14 -7.88
CA TRP A 45 2.07 -0.12 -7.06
C TRP A 45 1.01 0.67 -7.82
N ILE A 46 1.28 1.08 -9.06
CA ILE A 46 0.31 1.82 -9.88
C ILE A 46 -0.95 0.98 -10.08
N ASP A 47 -0.82 -0.31 -10.41
CA ASP A 47 -1.95 -1.21 -10.55
C ASP A 47 -2.73 -1.33 -9.23
N PHE A 48 -2.04 -1.58 -8.11
CA PHE A 48 -2.67 -1.67 -6.81
C PHE A 48 -3.46 -0.42 -6.43
N ILE A 49 -2.85 0.76 -6.56
CA ILE A 49 -3.45 2.06 -6.23
C ILE A 49 -4.72 2.32 -7.05
N ARG A 50 -4.70 2.00 -8.35
CA ARG A 50 -5.84 2.21 -9.27
C ARG A 50 -7.10 1.45 -8.86
N HIS A 51 -6.99 0.49 -7.95
CA HIS A 51 -8.09 -0.35 -7.51
C HIS A 51 -8.47 -0.15 -6.04
N LEU A 52 -7.83 0.79 -5.36
CA LEU A 52 -8.24 1.17 -4.02
C LEU A 52 -9.50 2.06 -4.09
N ASP A 53 -10.39 1.87 -3.13
CA ASP A 53 -11.41 2.88 -2.85
C ASP A 53 -10.78 4.14 -2.23
N ARG A 54 -11.63 5.14 -1.99
CA ARG A 54 -11.20 6.43 -1.46
C ARG A 54 -10.58 6.34 -0.06
N GLU A 55 -11.15 5.53 0.83
CA GLU A 55 -10.69 5.42 2.22
C GLU A 55 -9.33 4.72 2.30
N ASN A 56 -9.16 3.68 1.49
CA ASN A 56 -7.91 2.97 1.37
C ASN A 56 -6.83 3.81 0.67
N CYS A 57 -7.21 4.61 -0.33
CA CYS A 57 -6.32 5.63 -0.92
C CYS A 57 -5.82 6.62 0.14
N GLN A 58 -6.72 7.09 1.01
CA GLN A 58 -6.37 8.06 2.06
C GLN A 58 -5.42 7.44 3.09
N THR A 59 -5.68 6.20 3.53
CA THR A 59 -4.80 5.46 4.44
C THR A 59 -3.38 5.30 3.87
N LEU A 60 -3.28 5.00 2.57
CA LEU A 60 -1.99 4.90 1.88
C LEU A 60 -1.33 6.29 1.77
N ALA A 61 -2.08 7.31 1.40
CA ALA A 61 -1.57 8.68 1.31
C ALA A 61 -1.01 9.16 2.65
N GLU A 62 -1.72 8.90 3.76
CA GLU A 62 -1.24 9.20 5.11
C GLU A 62 0.09 8.49 5.40
N TYR A 63 0.23 7.22 5.04
CA TYR A 63 1.52 6.51 5.19
C TYR A 63 2.65 7.12 4.34
N VAL A 64 2.35 7.45 3.08
CA VAL A 64 3.34 7.97 2.11
C VAL A 64 3.80 9.37 2.51
N PHE A 65 2.88 10.21 2.97
CA PHE A 65 3.14 11.64 3.21
C PHE A 65 3.39 11.98 4.68
N ASN A 66 2.98 11.16 5.65
CA ASN A 66 3.44 11.31 7.05
C ASN A 66 4.82 10.70 7.24
N LYS A 67 5.85 11.45 6.85
CA LYS A 67 7.09 11.43 7.64
C LYS A 67 6.73 12.00 9.01
N LYS A 68 6.89 11.23 10.09
CA LYS A 68 6.78 11.71 11.47
C LYS A 68 7.42 13.11 11.56
N ILE A 69 6.60 14.14 11.82
CA ILE A 69 7.10 15.31 12.54
C ILE A 69 7.38 14.75 13.93
N THR A 70 8.63 14.38 14.19
CA THR A 70 9.08 14.16 15.57
C THR A 70 8.96 15.52 16.24
N PRO A 71 8.13 15.71 17.28
CA PRO A 71 8.24 16.91 18.10
C PRO A 71 9.63 16.85 18.76
N LEU A 72 10.44 17.89 18.54
CA LEU A 72 11.62 18.19 19.34
C LEU A 72 11.17 18.80 20.67
#